data_AF-A0A1H8Z4G3-F1
#
_entry.id   AF-A0A1H8Z4G3-F1
#
_cell.length_a   1.000
_cell.length_b   1.000
_cell.length_c   1.000
_cell.angle_alpha   90.00
_cell.angle_beta   90.00
_cell.angle_gamma   90.00
#
_symmetry.space_group_name_H-M   'P 1'
#
loop_
_entity.id
_entity.type
_entity.pdbx_description
1 polymer ?
#
loop_
_entity_poly.entity_id
_entity_poly.type
_entity_poly.pdbx_seq_one_letter_code
_entity_poly.pdbx_strand_id
1 'polypeptide(L)'
;MASLKNGQKFEGAEQAWYDSRIAVFDWVQGDQRAPITGRAGDIPAVQGLVLEDGLAVMAYQSQPSVVSYPTWEKFQAFVEHKDFGDVRARHLARGLPEAPFREVYTRYSKALVGVGHGRGADRAMGFETEFVALANPYVDDLSDGFPVRLSFDGAPRAAAQVEVFERAPDGAVVISLLRTDAEGVVHVPVTPGHVYLLDAVILRDPAPDLAEARNAVWESLWAALSFAVPG
;
A
#
# COMPACT_ATOMS: atom_id res chain seq x y z
N MET A 1 4.49 -20.18 0.96
CA MET A 1 3.42 -19.62 1.81
C MET A 1 3.76 -18.17 2.14
N ALA A 2 2.75 -17.32 2.31
CA ALA A 2 2.94 -15.91 2.67
C ALA A 2 1.79 -15.41 3.55
N SER A 3 2.10 -14.55 4.51
CA SER A 3 1.10 -13.93 5.40
C SER A 3 0.63 -12.59 4.84
N LEU A 4 -0.68 -12.33 4.90
CA LEU A 4 -1.23 -10.98 4.75
C LEU A 4 -1.22 -10.30 6.12
N LYS A 5 -0.55 -9.17 6.26
CA LYS A 5 -0.46 -8.40 7.52
C LYS A 5 -1.07 -7.02 7.34
N ASN A 6 -1.86 -6.58 8.31
CA ASN A 6 -2.39 -5.21 8.37
C ASN A 6 -1.94 -4.56 9.68
N GLY A 7 -1.15 -3.49 9.58
CA GLY A 7 -0.59 -2.77 10.71
C GLY A 7 0.41 -1.71 10.25
N GLN A 8 1.28 -1.25 11.14
CA GLN A 8 2.32 -0.25 10.85
C GLN A 8 3.69 -0.76 11.30
N LYS A 9 4.80 -0.23 10.75
CA LYS A 9 6.16 -0.61 11.15
C LYS A 9 6.43 -2.12 11.07
N PHE A 10 5.84 -2.79 10.08
CA PHE A 10 5.87 -4.26 9.94
C PHE A 10 5.25 -5.06 11.11
N GLU A 11 4.64 -4.37 12.06
CA GLU A 11 3.86 -4.96 13.15
C GLU A 11 2.38 -4.82 12.81
N GLY A 12 1.72 -5.95 12.68
CA GLY A 12 0.32 -5.98 12.30
C GLY A 12 -0.28 -7.33 12.55
N ALA A 13 -1.59 -7.35 12.75
CA ALA A 13 -2.33 -8.59 12.87
C ALA A 13 -2.22 -9.33 11.54
N GLU A 14 -1.84 -10.61 11.61
CA GLU A 14 -2.02 -11.52 10.48
C GLU A 14 -3.51 -11.61 10.18
N GLN A 15 -3.85 -11.37 8.93
CA GLN A 15 -5.21 -11.45 8.45
C GLN A 15 -5.40 -12.87 7.92
N ALA A 16 -6.38 -13.56 8.50
CA ALA A 16 -6.87 -14.78 7.91
C ALA A 16 -7.52 -14.49 6.55
N TRP A 17 -7.46 -15.46 5.65
CA TRP A 17 -8.15 -15.36 4.37
C TRP A 17 -9.66 -15.25 4.58
N TYR A 18 -10.28 -14.23 3.98
CA TYR A 18 -11.74 -14.09 3.91
C TYR A 18 -12.11 -13.42 2.60
N ASP A 19 -12.79 -14.13 1.70
CA ASP A 19 -13.18 -13.59 0.38
C ASP A 19 -13.98 -12.27 0.51
N SER A 20 -14.78 -12.14 1.57
CA SER A 20 -15.54 -10.92 1.87
C SER A 20 -14.69 -9.67 2.16
N ARG A 21 -13.38 -9.83 2.36
CA ARG A 21 -12.43 -8.73 2.60
C ARG A 21 -11.51 -8.47 1.40
N ILE A 22 -11.57 -9.30 0.37
CA ILE A 22 -10.65 -9.28 -0.78
C ILE A 22 -11.45 -8.90 -2.02
N ALA A 23 -11.08 -7.81 -2.68
CA ALA A 23 -11.65 -7.44 -3.97
C ALA A 23 -10.83 -8.05 -5.12
N VAL A 24 -9.50 -7.98 -5.01
CA VAL A 24 -8.54 -8.59 -5.93
C VAL A 24 -7.40 -9.18 -5.12
N PHE A 25 -6.95 -10.38 -5.46
CA PHE A 25 -5.67 -10.88 -5.00
C PHE A 25 -5.08 -11.77 -6.07
N ASP A 26 -4.10 -11.25 -6.80
CA ASP A 26 -3.47 -11.93 -7.93
C ASP A 26 -1.97 -12.07 -7.67
N TRP A 27 -1.36 -13.07 -8.29
CA TRP A 27 0.09 -13.10 -8.52
C TRP A 27 0.37 -12.85 -10.00
N VAL A 28 1.53 -12.26 -10.27
CA VAL A 28 1.99 -11.90 -11.60
C VAL A 28 3.46 -12.24 -11.77
N GLN A 29 3.82 -12.85 -12.87
CA GLN A 29 5.21 -13.14 -13.22
C GLN A 29 5.38 -13.17 -14.74
N GLY A 30 6.21 -12.27 -15.28
CA GLY A 30 6.26 -12.04 -16.72
C GLY A 30 4.88 -11.67 -17.27
N ASP A 31 4.41 -12.40 -18.29
CA ASP A 31 3.06 -12.22 -18.85
C ASP A 31 1.96 -12.98 -18.11
N GLN A 32 2.33 -13.91 -17.23
CA GLN A 32 1.36 -14.69 -16.46
C GLN A 32 0.74 -13.84 -15.35
N ARG A 33 -0.56 -13.97 -15.18
CA ARG A 33 -1.36 -13.40 -14.09
C ARG A 33 -2.45 -14.40 -13.74
N ALA A 34 -2.59 -14.72 -12.47
CA ALA A 34 -3.68 -15.56 -11.99
C ALA A 34 -4.10 -15.17 -10.57
N PRO A 35 -5.39 -15.40 -10.22
CA PRO A 35 -5.86 -15.16 -8.87
C PRO A 35 -5.17 -16.09 -7.88
N ILE A 36 -4.81 -15.54 -6.73
CA ILE A 36 -4.51 -16.30 -5.53
C ILE A 36 -5.85 -16.67 -4.91
N THR A 37 -6.00 -17.92 -4.50
CA THR A 37 -7.19 -18.41 -3.79
C THR A 37 -6.76 -19.03 -2.47
N GLY A 38 -7.49 -18.77 -1.40
CA GLY A 38 -7.32 -19.40 -0.10
C GLY A 38 -8.64 -19.95 0.43
N ARG A 39 -8.60 -20.64 1.58
CA ARG A 39 -9.81 -21.06 2.29
C ARG A 39 -10.11 -20.08 3.41
N ALA A 40 -11.40 -19.82 3.63
CA ALA A 40 -11.84 -18.95 4.72
C ALA A 40 -11.25 -19.39 6.07
N GLY A 41 -10.56 -18.48 6.76
CA GLY A 41 -9.87 -18.74 8.02
C GLY A 41 -8.39 -19.11 7.90
N ASP A 42 -7.85 -19.28 6.70
CA ASP A 42 -6.45 -19.67 6.50
C ASP A 42 -5.46 -18.63 7.04
N ILE A 43 -4.50 -19.10 7.84
CA ILE A 43 -3.31 -18.38 8.30
C ILE A 43 -2.10 -19.33 8.14
N PRO A 44 -1.07 -19.00 7.33
CA PRO A 44 -0.96 -17.84 6.45
C PRO A 44 -2.03 -17.81 5.35
N ALA A 45 -2.42 -16.61 4.92
CA ALA A 45 -3.48 -16.40 3.93
C ALA A 45 -3.12 -17.00 2.55
N VAL A 46 -1.84 -16.97 2.16
CA VAL A 46 -1.38 -17.55 0.88
C VAL A 46 -0.73 -18.91 1.13
N GLN A 47 -1.37 -19.95 0.63
CA GLN A 47 -0.90 -21.34 0.71
C GLN A 47 -0.84 -21.97 -0.67
N GLY A 48 0.07 -22.94 -0.86
CA GLY A 48 0.14 -23.75 -2.09
C GLY A 48 0.53 -23.01 -3.36
N LEU A 49 0.83 -21.70 -3.31
CA LEU A 49 1.30 -20.93 -4.46
C LEU A 49 2.69 -21.44 -4.90
N VAL A 50 2.77 -21.91 -6.14
CA VAL A 50 4.01 -22.31 -6.81
C VAL A 50 4.35 -21.22 -7.82
N LEU A 51 5.54 -20.65 -7.70
CA LEU A 51 6.07 -19.61 -8.57
C LEU A 51 7.26 -20.19 -9.34
N GLU A 52 7.46 -19.70 -10.56
CA GLU A 52 8.64 -20.04 -11.35
C GLU A 52 9.84 -19.16 -10.94
N ASP A 53 11.02 -19.41 -11.49
CA ASP A 53 12.16 -18.52 -11.31
C ASP A 53 11.89 -17.14 -11.97
N GLY A 54 12.13 -16.07 -11.23
CA GLY A 54 11.91 -14.70 -11.70
C GLY A 54 11.37 -13.76 -10.62
N LEU A 55 10.99 -12.56 -11.04
CA LEU A 55 10.28 -11.61 -10.19
C LEU A 55 8.79 -11.93 -10.20
N ALA A 56 8.26 -12.35 -9.07
CA ALA A 56 6.84 -12.45 -8.83
C ALA A 56 6.33 -11.18 -8.12
N VAL A 57 5.15 -10.73 -8.52
CA VAL A 57 4.44 -9.61 -7.90
C VAL A 57 3.11 -10.13 -7.36
N MET A 58 2.91 -10.02 -6.05
CA MET A 58 1.60 -10.25 -5.44
C MET A 58 0.87 -8.91 -5.41
N ALA A 59 -0.32 -8.84 -5.99
CA ALA A 59 -1.14 -7.63 -6.08
C ALA A 59 -2.47 -7.85 -5.34
N TYR A 60 -2.76 -6.99 -4.37
CA TYR A 60 -3.88 -7.11 -3.45
C TYR A 60 -4.71 -5.82 -3.42
N GLN A 61 -6.02 -5.96 -3.56
CA GLN A 61 -6.99 -4.91 -3.29
C GLN A 61 -7.97 -5.40 -2.22
N SER A 62 -8.14 -4.63 -1.15
CA SER A 62 -9.16 -4.94 -0.14
C SER A 62 -10.56 -4.54 -0.61
N GLN A 63 -11.59 -5.19 -0.07
CA GLN A 63 -12.92 -4.59 -0.03
C GLN A 63 -12.91 -3.33 0.85
N PRO A 64 -13.77 -2.33 0.58
CA PRO A 64 -13.86 -1.15 1.42
C PRO A 64 -14.18 -1.51 2.87
N SER A 65 -13.37 -0.99 3.79
CA SER A 65 -13.50 -1.17 5.23
C SER A 65 -13.73 0.18 5.90
N VAL A 66 -14.19 0.19 7.14
CA VAL A 66 -14.54 1.44 7.83
C VAL A 66 -13.79 1.58 9.14
N VAL A 67 -13.28 2.77 9.41
CA VAL A 67 -12.76 3.18 10.70
C VAL A 67 -13.66 4.30 11.27
N SER A 68 -13.86 4.27 12.59
CA SER A 68 -14.63 5.28 13.31
C SER A 68 -13.69 6.19 14.10
N TYR A 69 -13.89 7.49 13.98
CA TYR A 69 -13.18 8.50 14.74
C TYR A 69 -14.07 8.98 15.89
N PRO A 70 -13.78 8.59 17.15
CA PRO A 70 -14.56 9.02 18.30
C PRO A 70 -14.28 10.46 18.71
N THR A 71 -13.16 11.04 18.26
CA THR A 71 -12.80 12.43 18.49
C THR A 71 -12.10 13.00 17.26
N TRP A 72 -12.19 14.32 17.08
CA TRP A 72 -11.51 15.00 15.98
C TRP A 72 -9.99 14.86 16.06
N GLU A 73 -9.40 14.91 17.26
CA GLU A 73 -7.95 14.90 17.48
C GLU A 73 -7.30 13.64 16.90
N LYS A 74 -7.98 12.49 16.97
CA LYS A 74 -7.49 11.25 16.36
C LYS A 74 -7.42 11.33 14.84
N PHE A 75 -8.40 11.98 14.22
CA PHE A 75 -8.41 12.20 12.78
C PHE A 75 -7.40 13.28 12.38
N GLN A 76 -7.29 14.35 13.17
CA GLN A 76 -6.31 15.42 12.98
C GLN A 76 -4.87 14.88 13.01
N ALA A 77 -4.55 13.99 13.97
CA ALA A 77 -3.23 13.37 14.02
C ALA A 77 -2.93 12.55 12.76
N PHE A 78 -3.92 11.85 12.20
CA PHE A 78 -3.78 11.15 10.92
C PHE A 78 -3.58 12.12 9.74
N VAL A 79 -4.37 13.20 9.71
CA VAL A 79 -4.27 14.28 8.70
C VAL A 79 -2.89 14.93 8.69
N GLU A 80 -2.36 15.25 9.87
CA GLU A 80 -1.04 15.87 10.04
C GLU A 80 0.07 14.89 9.66
N HIS A 81 -0.03 13.65 10.14
CA HIS A 81 0.96 12.61 9.86
C HIS A 81 1.08 12.30 8.36
N LYS A 82 -0.03 12.29 7.63
CA LYS A 82 -0.06 12.05 6.17
C LYS A 82 -0.02 13.32 5.32
N ASP A 83 0.17 14.49 5.95
CA ASP A 83 0.33 15.79 5.31
C ASP A 83 -0.79 16.16 4.31
N PHE A 84 -2.06 16.04 4.74
CA PHE A 84 -3.21 16.35 3.88
C PHE A 84 -3.61 17.85 3.86
N GLY A 85 -2.84 18.71 4.52
CA GLY A 85 -3.15 20.14 4.64
C GLY A 85 -4.40 20.43 5.49
N ASP A 86 -5.15 21.47 5.14
CA ASP A 86 -6.27 21.97 5.94
C ASP A 86 -7.58 21.18 5.74
N VAL A 87 -7.59 19.96 6.27
CA VAL A 87 -8.78 19.09 6.26
C VAL A 87 -9.86 19.60 7.22
N ARG A 88 -9.50 20.32 8.30
CA ARG A 88 -10.48 20.87 9.25
C ARG A 88 -11.38 21.89 8.56
N ALA A 89 -10.82 22.84 7.80
CA ALA A 89 -11.62 23.81 7.08
C ALA A 89 -12.58 23.15 6.08
N ARG A 90 -12.09 22.15 5.32
CA ARG A 90 -12.93 21.35 4.42
C ARG A 90 -14.06 20.64 5.17
N HIS A 91 -13.76 20.07 6.32
CA HIS A 91 -14.73 19.36 7.14
C HIS A 91 -15.85 20.28 7.65
N LEU A 92 -15.49 21.46 8.16
CA LEU A 92 -16.43 22.47 8.63
C LEU A 92 -17.26 23.06 7.48
N ALA A 93 -16.65 23.35 6.34
CA ALA A 93 -17.33 23.87 5.15
C ALA A 93 -18.39 22.89 4.61
N ARG A 94 -18.17 21.59 4.78
CA ARG A 94 -19.12 20.53 4.43
C ARG A 94 -20.21 20.31 5.50
N GLY A 95 -20.18 21.03 6.62
CA GLY A 95 -21.17 20.91 7.70
C GLY A 95 -21.15 19.55 8.40
N LEU A 96 -20.01 18.87 8.40
CA LEU A 96 -19.86 17.53 8.94
C LEU A 96 -19.81 17.53 10.47
N PRO A 97 -20.23 16.43 11.14
CA PRO A 97 -20.18 16.33 12.58
C PRO A 97 -18.75 16.27 13.10
N GLU A 98 -18.45 17.03 14.16
CA GLU A 98 -17.11 17.08 14.76
C GLU A 98 -16.64 15.72 15.29
N ALA A 99 -17.53 14.95 15.93
CA ALA A 99 -17.38 13.55 16.29
C ALA A 99 -18.70 12.98 16.84
N PRO A 100 -18.92 11.65 16.81
CA PRO A 100 -18.14 10.69 16.04
C PRO A 100 -18.48 10.76 14.54
N PHE A 101 -17.51 10.43 13.70
CA PHE A 101 -17.73 10.23 12.27
C PHE A 101 -16.90 9.05 11.75
N ARG A 102 -17.12 8.64 10.50
CA ARG A 102 -16.48 7.47 9.92
C ARG A 102 -15.72 7.83 8.65
N GLU A 103 -14.63 7.11 8.43
CA GLU A 103 -13.88 7.09 7.19
C GLU A 103 -13.97 5.68 6.60
N VAL A 104 -14.29 5.60 5.30
CA VAL A 104 -14.15 4.37 4.53
C VAL A 104 -12.76 4.33 3.92
N TYR A 105 -12.12 3.17 3.90
CA TYR A 105 -10.80 3.02 3.32
C TYR A 105 -10.65 1.77 2.47
N THR A 106 -9.77 1.86 1.47
CA THR A 106 -9.41 0.77 0.57
C THR A 106 -7.89 0.69 0.46
N ARG A 107 -7.35 -0.54 0.49
CA ARG A 107 -5.91 -0.81 0.34
C ARG A 107 -5.62 -1.39 -1.03
N TYR A 108 -4.60 -0.85 -1.66
CA TYR A 108 -4.00 -1.28 -2.92
C TYR A 108 -2.53 -1.59 -2.64
N SER A 109 -2.22 -2.87 -2.45
CA SER A 109 -0.91 -3.30 -1.98
C SER A 109 -0.23 -4.20 -2.99
N LYS A 110 1.07 -4.00 -3.19
CA LYS A 110 1.91 -4.93 -3.92
C LYS A 110 3.08 -5.43 -3.06
N ALA A 111 3.49 -6.66 -3.33
CA ALA A 111 4.71 -7.23 -2.79
C ALA A 111 5.55 -7.81 -3.93
N LEU A 112 6.81 -7.38 -4.02
CA LEU A 112 7.79 -7.93 -4.96
C LEU A 112 8.50 -9.09 -4.27
N VAL A 113 8.63 -10.21 -4.99
CA VAL A 113 9.26 -11.44 -4.48
C VAL A 113 10.17 -12.01 -5.56
N GLY A 114 11.47 -11.96 -5.32
CA GLY A 114 12.45 -12.65 -6.15
C GLY A 114 12.46 -14.16 -5.86
N VAL A 115 12.22 -14.97 -6.89
CA VAL A 115 12.31 -16.43 -6.84
C VAL A 115 13.45 -16.88 -7.74
N GLY A 116 14.31 -17.79 -7.27
CA GLY A 116 15.47 -18.26 -8.03
C GLY A 116 16.34 -17.09 -8.48
N HIS A 117 16.49 -16.90 -9.80
CA HIS A 117 17.27 -15.80 -10.37
C HIS A 117 16.66 -14.39 -10.17
N GLY A 118 15.40 -14.26 -9.75
CA GLY A 118 14.78 -12.97 -9.41
C GLY A 118 14.56 -11.98 -10.57
N ARG A 119 15.06 -12.27 -11.78
CA ARG A 119 14.90 -11.43 -12.99
C ARG A 119 13.44 -11.24 -13.38
N GLY A 120 13.11 -10.05 -13.86
CA GLY A 120 11.76 -9.65 -14.26
C GLY A 120 11.56 -8.16 -13.96
N ALA A 121 10.34 -7.68 -14.14
CA ALA A 121 9.97 -6.29 -13.87
C ALA A 121 8.57 -6.22 -13.25
N ASP A 122 8.35 -5.23 -12.40
CA ASP A 122 7.01 -4.85 -11.97
C ASP A 122 6.25 -4.16 -13.12
N ARG A 123 4.92 -4.13 -13.03
CA ARG A 123 4.05 -3.43 -13.98
C ARG A 123 2.83 -2.86 -13.26
N ALA A 124 2.19 -1.90 -13.92
CA ALA A 124 0.91 -1.38 -13.45
C ALA A 124 -0.16 -2.49 -13.48
N MET A 125 -0.90 -2.61 -12.39
CA MET A 125 -2.00 -3.54 -12.19
C MET A 125 -3.37 -2.91 -12.48
N GLY A 126 -3.40 -1.59 -12.63
CA GLY A 126 -4.63 -0.82 -12.84
C GLY A 126 -5.34 -0.49 -11.54
N PHE A 127 -4.61 -0.46 -10.42
CA PHE A 127 -5.17 -0.01 -9.15
C PHE A 127 -5.40 1.50 -9.18
N GLU A 128 -6.44 1.94 -8.45
CA GLU A 128 -6.85 3.35 -8.42
C GLU A 128 -5.74 4.24 -7.87
N THR A 129 -5.02 3.79 -6.84
CA THR A 129 -3.71 4.35 -6.49
C THR A 129 -2.68 3.24 -6.42
N GLU A 130 -1.53 3.44 -7.06
CA GLU A 130 -0.58 2.36 -7.30
C GLU A 130 0.86 2.84 -7.24
N PHE A 131 1.70 2.08 -6.54
CA PHE A 131 3.15 2.12 -6.71
C PHE A 131 3.59 1.13 -7.79
N VAL A 132 4.46 1.55 -8.70
CA VAL A 132 5.12 0.68 -9.68
C VAL A 132 6.63 0.84 -9.53
N ALA A 133 7.32 -0.25 -9.24
CA ALA A 133 8.78 -0.24 -9.23
C ALA A 133 9.32 -0.07 -10.66
N LEU A 134 10.27 0.86 -10.84
CA LEU A 134 10.89 1.14 -12.14
C LEU A 134 12.23 0.41 -12.33
N ALA A 135 12.71 -0.24 -11.27
CA ALA A 135 13.85 -1.16 -11.28
C ALA A 135 13.46 -2.44 -10.53
N ASN A 136 14.28 -3.48 -10.65
CA ASN A 136 14.13 -4.72 -9.92
C ASN A 136 15.07 -4.75 -8.71
N PRO A 137 14.55 -4.79 -7.47
CA PRO A 137 15.38 -4.67 -6.26
C PRO A 137 16.26 -5.89 -6.01
N TYR A 138 16.11 -6.97 -6.80
CA TYR A 138 16.86 -8.21 -6.65
C TYR A 138 18.04 -8.35 -7.60
N VAL A 139 18.06 -7.61 -8.72
CA VAL A 139 19.06 -7.81 -9.78
C VAL A 139 19.62 -6.53 -10.41
N ASP A 140 18.96 -5.38 -10.25
CA ASP A 140 19.42 -4.13 -10.83
C ASP A 140 20.33 -3.35 -9.86
N ASP A 141 21.10 -2.39 -10.38
CA ASP A 141 21.92 -1.48 -9.58
C ASP A 141 21.04 -0.42 -8.91
N LEU A 142 21.11 -0.33 -7.59
CA LEU A 142 20.33 0.57 -6.75
C LEU A 142 21.19 1.63 -6.05
N SER A 143 22.42 1.87 -6.53
CA SER A 143 23.35 2.83 -5.95
C SER A 143 22.80 4.27 -5.92
N ASP A 144 21.96 4.64 -6.88
CA ASP A 144 21.23 5.92 -6.93
C ASP A 144 19.86 5.88 -6.21
N GLY A 145 19.58 4.80 -5.48
CA GLY A 145 18.29 4.51 -4.83
C GLY A 145 17.35 3.70 -5.72
N PHE A 146 16.31 3.14 -5.10
CA PHE A 146 15.29 2.35 -5.76
C PHE A 146 14.18 3.25 -6.32
N PRO A 147 14.05 3.38 -7.66
CA PRO A 147 13.05 4.25 -8.27
C PRO A 147 11.66 3.62 -8.26
N VAL A 148 10.68 4.33 -7.69
CA VAL A 148 9.28 3.89 -7.63
C VAL A 148 8.38 5.01 -8.11
N ARG A 149 7.47 4.72 -9.06
CA ARG A 149 6.42 5.65 -9.49
C ARG A 149 5.15 5.44 -8.69
N LEU A 150 4.56 6.53 -8.21
CA LEU A 150 3.25 6.55 -7.58
C LEU A 150 2.23 7.20 -8.53
N SER A 151 1.05 6.59 -8.64
CA SER A 151 -0.03 7.06 -9.51
C SER A 151 -1.40 7.09 -8.80
N PHE A 152 -2.31 7.88 -9.37
CA PHE A 152 -3.74 7.93 -9.06
C PHE A 152 -4.50 7.96 -10.38
N ASP A 153 -5.44 7.03 -10.58
CA ASP A 153 -6.18 6.83 -11.84
C ASP A 153 -5.25 6.75 -13.06
N GLY A 154 -4.11 6.08 -12.89
CA GLY A 154 -3.07 5.93 -13.91
C GLY A 154 -2.24 7.19 -14.19
N ALA A 155 -2.58 8.35 -13.62
CA ALA A 155 -1.82 9.59 -13.74
C ALA A 155 -0.73 9.68 -12.66
N PRO A 156 0.44 10.26 -12.95
CA PRO A 156 1.47 10.53 -11.94
C PRO A 156 0.97 11.35 -10.76
N ARG A 157 1.32 10.95 -9.53
CA ARG A 157 1.04 11.74 -8.32
C ARG A 157 2.27 12.55 -7.92
N ALA A 158 2.35 13.79 -8.38
CA ALA A 158 3.46 14.68 -8.05
C ALA A 158 3.39 15.24 -6.62
N ALA A 159 4.55 15.54 -6.04
CA ALA A 159 4.73 16.14 -4.71
C ALA A 159 4.03 15.40 -3.55
N ALA A 160 3.67 14.13 -3.76
CA ALA A 160 2.98 13.31 -2.79
C ALA A 160 3.96 12.81 -1.73
N GLN A 161 3.53 12.83 -0.47
CA GLN A 161 4.31 12.21 0.61
C GLN A 161 4.33 10.68 0.45
N VAL A 162 5.52 10.11 0.53
CA VAL A 162 5.75 8.66 0.59
C VAL A 162 6.44 8.38 1.91
N GLU A 163 5.80 7.60 2.76
CA GLU A 163 6.41 7.11 4.00
C GLU A 163 7.12 5.79 3.71
N VAL A 164 8.37 5.68 4.15
CA VAL A 164 9.24 4.54 3.91
C VAL A 164 9.61 3.93 5.26
N PHE A 165 9.16 2.70 5.49
CA PHE A 165 9.60 1.86 6.59
C PHE A 165 10.74 0.97 6.10
N GLU A 166 11.92 1.18 6.66
CA GLU A 166 13.11 0.35 6.45
C GLU A 166 13.28 -0.57 7.65
N ARG A 167 13.34 -1.89 7.42
CA ARG A 167 13.59 -2.88 8.46
C ARG A 167 14.93 -3.58 8.24
N ALA A 168 15.82 -3.43 9.23
CA ALA A 168 17.11 -4.08 9.27
C ALA A 168 17.01 -5.58 9.60
N PRO A 169 18.05 -6.40 9.37
CA PRO A 169 18.06 -7.83 9.68
C PRO A 169 17.83 -8.17 11.16
N ASP A 170 18.17 -7.25 12.07
CA ASP A 170 17.92 -7.39 13.51
C ASP A 170 16.48 -7.04 13.92
N GLY A 171 15.65 -6.59 12.98
CA GLY A 171 14.25 -6.22 13.18
C GLY A 171 14.02 -4.74 13.50
N ALA A 172 15.06 -3.92 13.66
CA ALA A 172 14.90 -2.49 13.89
C ALA A 172 14.23 -1.81 12.68
N VAL A 173 13.28 -0.92 12.94
CA VAL A 173 12.54 -0.19 11.90
C VAL A 173 12.84 1.30 11.98
N VAL A 174 13.34 1.86 10.87
CA VAL A 174 13.52 3.29 10.66
C VAL A 174 12.44 3.79 9.71
N ILE A 175 11.93 5.00 9.97
CA ILE A 175 10.90 5.64 9.14
C ILE A 175 11.49 6.91 8.55
N SER A 176 11.30 7.10 7.26
CA SER A 176 11.59 8.36 6.57
C SER A 176 10.41 8.81 5.72
N LEU A 177 10.34 10.11 5.46
CA LEU A 177 9.33 10.71 4.59
C LEU A 177 10.05 11.27 3.36
N LEU A 178 9.63 10.80 2.19
CA LEU A 178 10.10 11.27 0.90
C LEU A 178 8.95 11.94 0.15
N ARG A 179 9.27 12.61 -0.96
CA ARG A 179 8.27 13.14 -1.89
C ARG A 179 8.54 12.72 -3.31
N THR A 180 7.47 12.49 -4.05
CA THR A 180 7.54 12.26 -5.49
C THR A 180 7.83 13.56 -6.25
N ASP A 181 8.53 13.43 -7.37
CA ASP A 181 8.78 14.50 -8.34
C ASP A 181 7.55 14.79 -9.23
N ALA A 182 7.72 15.60 -10.28
CA ALA A 182 6.64 15.97 -11.20
C ALA A 182 6.09 14.77 -12.01
N GLU A 183 6.91 13.75 -12.21
CA GLU A 183 6.59 12.51 -12.90
C GLU A 183 6.05 11.42 -11.94
N GLY A 184 5.82 11.80 -10.68
CA GLY A 184 5.31 10.91 -9.65
C GLY A 184 6.34 9.89 -9.17
N VAL A 185 7.63 10.10 -9.43
CA VAL A 185 8.71 9.18 -9.08
C VAL A 185 9.39 9.60 -7.79
N VAL A 186 9.74 8.64 -6.96
CA VAL A 186 10.59 8.82 -5.78
C VAL A 186 11.76 7.83 -5.85
N HIS A 187 12.97 8.28 -5.52
CA HIS A 187 14.15 7.43 -5.41
C HIS A 187 14.36 7.12 -3.92
N VAL A 188 14.16 5.86 -3.55
CA VAL A 188 14.18 5.41 -2.16
C VAL A 188 15.60 4.94 -1.84
N PRO A 189 16.31 5.56 -0.89
CA PRO A 189 17.59 5.02 -0.44
C PRO A 189 17.38 3.61 0.13
N VAL A 190 18.20 2.66 -0.31
CA VAL A 190 18.11 1.26 0.10
C VAL A 190 19.45 0.72 0.56
N THR A 191 19.38 -0.22 1.50
CA THR A 191 20.50 -0.88 2.16
C THR A 191 20.42 -2.38 1.86
N PRO A 192 21.53 -3.01 1.43
CA PRO A 192 21.57 -4.46 1.24
C PRO A 192 21.16 -5.23 2.50
N GLY A 193 20.40 -6.30 2.32
CA GLY A 193 19.88 -7.16 3.39
C GLY A 193 18.63 -6.62 4.11
N HIS A 194 18.16 -5.41 3.77
CA HIS A 194 17.00 -4.79 4.42
C HIS A 194 15.68 -5.10 3.69
N VAL A 195 14.56 -4.92 4.41
CA VAL A 195 13.20 -5.07 3.87
C VAL A 195 12.48 -3.73 3.98
N TYR A 196 11.75 -3.35 2.93
CA TYR A 196 11.07 -2.07 2.81
C TYR A 196 9.56 -2.23 2.69
N LEU A 197 8.84 -1.28 3.26
CA LEU A 197 7.42 -1.05 3.05
C LEU A 197 7.25 0.45 2.78
N LEU A 198 6.64 0.76 1.65
CA LEU A 198 6.27 2.11 1.28
C LEU A 198 4.77 2.25 1.46
N ASP A 199 4.33 3.40 1.94
CA ASP A 199 2.94 3.79 1.85
C ASP A 199 2.75 5.23 1.38
N ALA A 200 1.67 5.44 0.65
CA ALA A 200 1.18 6.77 0.28
C ALA A 200 -0.34 6.75 0.26
N VAL A 201 -0.95 7.80 0.82
CA VAL A 201 -2.40 7.83 1.06
C VAL A 201 -3.04 9.00 0.30
N ILE A 202 -4.26 8.80 -0.17
CA ILE A 202 -5.16 9.85 -0.64
C ILE A 202 -6.27 10.00 0.38
N LEU A 203 -6.65 11.23 0.70
CA LEU A 203 -7.86 11.54 1.45
C LEU A 203 -8.80 12.38 0.58
N ARG A 204 -10.00 11.85 0.32
CA ARG A 204 -11.01 12.51 -0.51
C ARG A 204 -12.40 12.40 0.11
N ASP A 205 -13.32 13.14 -0.49
CA ASP A 205 -14.73 12.98 -0.20
C ASP A 205 -15.20 11.66 -0.83
N PRO A 206 -15.92 10.80 -0.10
CA PRO A 206 -16.44 9.56 -0.66
C PRO A 206 -17.48 9.83 -1.75
N ALA A 207 -17.56 8.95 -2.75
CA ALA A 207 -18.68 8.95 -3.69
C ALA A 207 -20.02 8.85 -2.92
N PRO A 208 -21.11 9.50 -3.37
CA PRO A 208 -22.38 9.56 -2.63
C PRO A 208 -22.92 8.21 -2.17
N ASP A 209 -22.97 7.23 -3.07
CA ASP A 209 -23.48 5.88 -2.76
C ASP A 209 -22.60 5.18 -1.72
N LEU A 210 -21.28 5.37 -1.78
CA LEU A 210 -20.34 4.81 -0.81
C LEU A 210 -20.48 5.49 0.56
N ALA A 211 -20.64 6.82 0.55
CA ALA A 211 -20.86 7.62 1.74
C ALA A 211 -22.11 7.16 2.50
N GLU A 212 -23.21 6.96 1.78
CA GLU A 212 -24.48 6.45 2.34
C GLU A 212 -24.33 5.01 2.84
N ALA A 213 -23.86 4.10 1.97
CA ALA A 213 -23.75 2.68 2.30
C ALA A 213 -22.84 2.40 3.51
N ARG A 214 -21.83 3.24 3.72
CA ARG A 214 -20.85 3.08 4.82
C ARG A 214 -21.04 4.09 5.95
N ASN A 215 -22.00 5.01 5.83
CA ASN A 215 -22.18 6.15 6.74
C ASN A 215 -20.84 6.85 7.03
N ALA A 216 -20.09 7.14 5.97
CA ALA A 216 -18.73 7.68 6.03
C ALA A 216 -18.66 9.04 5.36
N VAL A 217 -17.88 9.95 5.96
CA VAL A 217 -17.74 11.34 5.49
C VAL A 217 -16.40 11.59 4.79
N TRP A 218 -15.46 10.66 4.96
CA TRP A 218 -14.15 10.67 4.34
C TRP A 218 -13.86 9.32 3.70
N GLU A 219 -13.09 9.33 2.62
CA GLU A 219 -12.54 8.14 1.99
C GLU A 219 -11.02 8.22 1.91
N SER A 220 -10.33 7.15 2.30
CA SER A 220 -8.89 7.04 2.12
C SER A 220 -8.46 5.86 1.24
N LEU A 221 -7.57 6.14 0.30
CA LEU A 221 -7.00 5.14 -0.60
C LEU A 221 -5.53 4.94 -0.28
N TRP A 222 -5.13 3.72 0.03
CA TRP A 222 -3.79 3.39 0.52
C TRP A 222 -3.04 2.62 -0.55
N ALA A 223 -2.05 3.26 -1.19
CA ALA A 223 -1.07 2.56 -1.98
C ALA A 223 0.02 2.00 -1.06
N ALA A 224 0.42 0.75 -1.25
CA ALA A 224 1.55 0.16 -0.54
C ALA A 224 2.40 -0.72 -1.44
N LEU A 225 3.72 -0.69 -1.23
CA LEU A 225 4.68 -1.57 -1.90
C LEU A 225 5.66 -2.13 -0.89
N SER A 226 5.84 -3.44 -0.89
CA SER A 226 6.87 -4.11 -0.07
C SER A 226 7.84 -4.90 -0.92
N PHE A 227 9.11 -4.89 -0.53
CA PHE A 227 10.18 -5.63 -1.20
C PHE A 227 11.37 -5.83 -0.26
N ALA A 228 12.26 -6.73 -0.61
CA ALA A 228 13.55 -6.88 0.04
C ALA A 228 14.67 -6.46 -0.91
N VAL A 229 15.78 -6.00 -0.36
CA VAL A 229 17.04 -5.82 -1.09
C VAL A 229 17.99 -6.91 -0.60
N PRO A 230 18.44 -7.83 -1.48
CA PRO A 230 19.39 -8.88 -1.09
C PRO A 230 20.67 -8.30 -0.47
N GLY A 231 21.29 -9.06 0.44
CA GLY A 231 22.56 -8.73 1.10
C GLY A 231 23.77 -9.29 0.38
#